data_AF-A0A3D5ZH11-F1
#
_entry.id   AF-A0A3D5ZH11-F1
#
_cell.length_a   1.000
_cell.length_b   1.000
_cell.length_c   1.000
_cell.angle_alpha   90.00
_cell.angle_beta   90.00
_cell.angle_gamma   90.00
#
_symmetry.space_group_name_H-M   'P 1'
#
loop_
_entity.id
_entity.type
_entity.pdbx_description
1 polymer ?
#
loop_
_entity_poly.entity_id
_entity_poly.type
_entity_poly.pdbx_seq_one_letter_code
_entity_poly.pdbx_strand_id
1 'polypeptide(L)' 'NIHVAHLVIDAGVDTEFVRDRLRQAGKDPDELQPDTLMNPDSIAETYWYLHQQRRDGWTHELDIRPHAETW' A
#
# COMPACT_ATOMS: atom_id res chain seq x y z
N ASN A 1 -21.57 -5.89 17.21
CA ASN A 1 -20.96 -5.91 15.86
C ASN A 1 -19.56 -5.33 15.93
N ILE A 2 -18.61 -5.97 15.25
CA ILE A 2 -17.20 -5.57 15.15
C ILE A 2 -16.95 -5.22 13.68
N HIS A 3 -16.22 -4.13 13.41
CA HIS A 3 -15.81 -3.78 12.06
C HIS A 3 -14.61 -4.64 11.67
N VAL A 4 -14.83 -5.62 10.79
CA VAL A 4 -13.77 -6.47 10.23
C VAL A 4 -13.51 -6.00 8.80
N ALA A 5 -12.27 -5.59 8.53
CA ALA A 5 -11.83 -5.13 7.22
C ALA A 5 -10.59 -5.90 6.76
N HIS A 6 -10.53 -6.17 5.47
CA HIS A 6 -9.39 -6.73 4.75
C HIS A 6 -8.83 -5.64 3.82
N LEU A 7 -7.60 -5.20 4.07
CA LEU A 7 -6.90 -4.25 3.21
C LEU A 7 -5.86 -5.01 2.40
N VAL A 8 -6.08 -5.13 1.10
CA VAL A 8 -5.13 -5.76 0.18
C VAL A 8 -4.17 -4.69 -0.33
N ILE A 9 -2.88 -5.01 -0.22
CA ILE A 9 -1.79 -4.16 -0.70
C ILE A 9 -1.15 -4.89 -1.87
N ASP A 10 -1.47 -4.45 -3.08
CA ASP A 10 -0.94 -5.02 -4.32
C ASP A 10 0.22 -4.17 -4.84
N ALA A 11 1.36 -4.21 -4.12
CA ALA A 11 2.63 -3.62 -4.55
C ALA A 11 3.79 -3.86 -3.59
N GLY A 12 5.00 -3.53 -4.05
CA GLY A 12 6.14 -3.28 -3.17
C GLY A 12 5.93 -1.99 -2.36
N VAL A 13 6.05 -2.10 -1.03
CA VAL A 13 6.02 -0.95 -0.11
C VAL A 13 7.42 -0.38 0.05
N ASP A 14 7.55 0.95 -0.01
CA ASP A 14 8.83 1.66 0.08
C ASP A 14 9.42 1.58 1.50
N THR A 15 10.02 0.44 1.80
CA THR A 15 10.69 0.11 3.05
C THR A 15 12.13 -0.29 2.76
N GLU A 16 13.00 -0.15 3.76
CA GLU A 16 14.42 -0.52 3.58
C GLU A 16 14.58 -1.99 3.15
N PHE A 17 13.75 -2.88 3.69
CA PHE A 17 13.73 -4.29 3.29
C PHE A 17 13.43 -4.49 1.79
N VAL A 18 12.46 -3.76 1.24
CA VAL A 18 12.12 -3.83 -0.19
C VAL A 18 13.22 -3.19 -1.04
N ARG A 19 13.78 -2.07 -0.59
CA ARG A 19 14.93 -1.41 -1.24
C ARG A 19 16.14 -2.34 -1.31
N ASP A 20 16.48 -3.01 -0.23
CA ASP A 20 17.58 -4.00 -0.19
C ASP A 20 17.34 -5.16 -1.15
N ARG A 21 16.10 -5.67 -1.22
CA ARG A 21 15.75 -6.73 -2.16
C ARG A 21 15.89 -6.29 -3.61
N LEU A 22 15.58 -5.03 -3.93
CA LEU A 22 15.81 -4.46 -5.26
C LEU A 22 17.30 -4.37 -5.59
N ARG A 23 18.12 -3.88 -4.65
CA ARG A 23 19.59 -3.83 -4.78
C ARG A 23 20.18 -5.22 -5.03
N GLN A 24 19.73 -6.23 -4.27
CA GLN A 24 20.15 -7.63 -4.46
C GLN A 24 19.74 -8.21 -5.82
N ALA A 25 18.62 -7.73 -6.38
CA ALA A 25 18.17 -8.07 -7.73
C ALA A 25 18.88 -7.26 -8.84
N GLY A 26 19.88 -6.45 -8.49
CA GLY A 26 20.64 -5.63 -9.43
C GLY A 26 19.89 -4.39 -9.94
N LYS A 27 18.86 -3.94 -9.21
CA LYS A 27 18.11 -2.72 -9.51
C LYS A 27 18.45 -1.64 -8.48
N ASP A 28 18.66 -0.41 -8.94
CA ASP A 28 18.77 0.73 -8.04
C ASP A 28 17.36 1.22 -7.64
N PRO A 29 16.97 1.14 -6.35
CA PRO A 29 15.67 1.65 -5.90
C PRO A 29 15.48 3.15 -6.15
N ASP A 30 16.56 3.93 -6.23
CA ASP A 30 16.50 5.37 -6.44
C ASP A 30 16.33 5.76 -7.93
N GLU A 31 16.49 4.79 -8.84
CA GLU A 31 16.25 4.96 -10.29
C GLU A 31 14.85 4.48 -10.72
N LEU A 32 14.01 4.01 -9.78
CA LEU A 32 12.64 3.62 -10.10
C LEU A 32 11.83 4.82 -10.58
N GLN A 33 10.88 4.56 -11.49
CA GLN A 33 9.93 5.58 -11.90
C GLN A 33 9.13 6.06 -10.68
N PRO A 34 8.76 7.35 -10.61
CA PRO A 34 7.87 7.85 -9.57
C PRO A 34 6.62 6.98 -9.42
N ASP A 35 6.13 6.88 -8.19
CA ASP A 35 4.91 6.12 -7.86
C ASP A 35 4.99 4.62 -8.18
N THR A 36 6.20 4.04 -8.32
CA THR A 36 6.38 2.58 -8.49
C THR A 36 6.23 1.82 -7.17
N LEU A 37 6.81 2.34 -6.09
CA LEU A 37 6.66 1.78 -4.75
C LEU A 37 5.60 2.56 -3.99
N MET A 38 4.84 1.86 -3.15
CA MET A 38 3.83 2.47 -2.32
C MET A 38 4.47 3.09 -1.08
N ASN A 39 4.17 4.36 -0.80
CA ASN A 39 4.59 5.00 0.45
C ASN A 39 3.85 4.35 1.65
N PRO A 40 4.56 3.89 2.70
CA PRO A 40 3.96 3.41 3.94
C PRO A 40 2.89 4.34 4.55
N ASP A 41 3.07 5.65 4.44
CA ASP A 41 2.13 6.64 4.98
C ASP A 41 0.77 6.55 4.28
N SER A 42 0.74 6.29 2.97
CA SER A 42 -0.51 6.09 2.22
C SER A 42 -1.29 4.85 2.73
N ILE A 43 -0.58 3.80 3.15
CA ILE A 43 -1.18 2.61 3.75
C ILE A 43 -1.75 2.94 5.13
N ALA A 44 -0.99 3.67 5.94
CA ALA A 44 -1.42 4.11 7.27
C ALA A 44 -2.69 4.99 7.20
N GLU A 45 -2.74 5.93 6.26
CA GLU A 45 -3.92 6.75 6.01
C GLU A 45 -5.13 5.91 5.57
N THR A 46 -4.90 4.84 4.80
CA THR A 46 -5.99 3.93 4.41
C THR A 46 -6.55 3.18 5.60
N TYR A 47 -5.70 2.73 6.54
CA TYR A 47 -6.15 2.16 7.81
C TYR A 47 -6.91 3.19 8.66
N TRP A 48 -6.43 4.43 8.70
CA TRP A 48 -7.09 5.51 9.43
C TRP A 48 -8.48 5.81 8.86
N TYR A 49 -8.60 5.87 7.53
CA TYR A 49 -9.87 5.97 6.82
C TYR A 49 -10.85 4.85 7.21
N LEU A 50 -10.40 3.58 7.16
CA LEU A 50 -11.22 2.44 7.56
C LEU A 50 -11.68 2.55 9.02
N HIS A 51 -10.77 2.94 9.92
CA HIS A 51 -11.07 3.13 11.34
C HIS A 51 -12.14 4.20 11.62
N GLN A 52 -12.18 5.27 10.81
CA GLN A 52 -13.11 6.38 10.99
C GLN A 52 -14.52 6.13 10.43
N GLN A 53 -14.77 5.00 9.76
CA GLN A 53 -16.06 4.72 9.13
C GLN A 53 -17.21 4.63 10.15
N ARG A 54 -18.34 5.25 9.82
CA ARG A 54 -19.56 5.16 10.61
C ARG A 54 -20.16 3.75 10.52
N ARG A 55 -20.85 3.34 11.60
CA ARG A 55 -21.45 2.00 11.74
C ARG A 55 -22.52 1.67 10.68
N ASP A 56 -23.04 2.68 9.98
CA ASP A 56 -24.04 2.55 8.91
C ASP A 56 -23.42 2.31 7.52
N GLY A 57 -22.08 2.30 7.39
CA GLY A 57 -21.38 2.08 6.13
C GLY A 57 -19.94 1.61 6.31
N TRP A 58 -19.75 0.35 6.70
CA TRP A 58 -18.44 -0.28 6.82
C TRP A 58 -17.99 -0.94 5.52
N THR A 59 -16.74 -0.69 5.14
CA THR A 59 -16.01 -1.42 4.10
C THR A 59 -15.50 -2.72 4.69
N HIS A 60 -15.77 -3.84 3.99
CA HIS A 60 -15.24 -5.15 4.34
C HIS A 60 -13.92 -5.45 3.62
N GLU A 61 -13.77 -5.03 2.37
CA GLU A 61 -12.56 -5.22 1.59
C GLU A 61 -12.23 -3.95 0.79
N LEU A 62 -10.95 -3.62 0.73
CA LEU A 62 -10.41 -2.50 -0.04
C LEU A 62 -9.05 -2.90 -0.61
N ASP A 63 -8.86 -2.66 -1.90
CA ASP A 63 -7.59 -2.90 -2.59
C ASP A 63 -6.91 -1.57 -2.90
N ILE A 64 -5.63 -1.46 -2.56
CA ILE A 64 -4.79 -0.31 -2.91
C ILE A 64 -3.56 -0.76 -3.69
N ARG A 65 -3.17 0.07 -4.65
CA ARG A 65 -2.04 -0.16 -5.55
C ARG A 65 -1.41 1.17 -6.00
N PRO A 66 -0.14 1.19 -6.40
CA PRO A 66 0.53 2.35 -6.94
C PRO A 66 -0.02 2.73 -8.32
N HIS A 67 0.09 4.00 -8.66
CA HIS A 67 -0.39 4.54 -9.95
C HIS A 67 0.43 4.02 -11.15
N ALA A 68 1.71 3.68 -10.96
CA ALA A 68 2.60 3.32 -12.07
C ALA A 68 2.27 1.95 -12.72
N GLU A 69 1.40 1.14 -12.13
CA GLU A 69 1.03 -0.17 -12.68
C GLU A 69 0.05 -0.06 -13.86
N THR A 70 0.36 -0.75 -14.97
CA THR A 70 -0.48 -0.80 -16.18
C THR A 70 -1.49 -1.95 -16.12
N TRP A 71 -2.71 -1.71 -16.61
CA TRP A 71 -3.83 -2.68 -16.67
C TRP A 71 -3.77 -3.59 -17.90
#